data_AF-A0A7C9LE65-F1
#
_entry.id   AF-A0A7C9LE65-F1
#
_cell.length_a   1.000
_cell.length_b   1.000
_cell.length_c   1.000
_cell.angle_alpha   90.00
_cell.angle_beta   90.00
_cell.angle_gamma   90.00
#
_symmetry.space_group_name_H-M   'P 1'
#
loop_
_entity.id
_entity.type
_entity.pdbx_description
1 polymer ?
#
loop_
_entity_poly.entity_id
_entity_poly.type
_entity_poly.pdbx_seq_one_letter_code
_entity_poly.pdbx_strand_id
1 'polypeptide(L)'
;MKQLEVRRIDDQQVNAADIPALFRAEKVTYQKIDTVDWAADYPYCPQVEFAIAHKGDAILLHYRVEEDCVRAVSGTDLGPVWEDSCCEFFVSPDVEGGYYNLETNCIGTVLLCNGKGREDRSKAPSDVLNAIERWSSLGREPFEMKENKQKWELALVVPVSSFFRHNLKNLSGKTMRANFYKCGDKTTKPHFLSWNPIDLPAPDFHRPDFFGEIRFL
;
A
#
# COMPACT_ATOMS: atom_id res chain seq x y z
N MET A 1 7.88 -15.43 -8.95
CA MET A 1 6.74 -14.49 -8.90
C MET A 1 5.72 -15.02 -7.90
N LYS A 2 5.38 -14.24 -6.87
CA LYS A 2 4.36 -14.58 -5.88
C LYS A 2 2.95 -14.39 -6.46
N GLN A 3 2.01 -15.17 -5.94
CA GLN A 3 0.59 -15.09 -6.28
C GLN A 3 -0.23 -14.99 -5.00
N LEU A 4 -1.35 -14.28 -5.05
CA LEU A 4 -2.24 -14.08 -3.90
C LEU A 4 -3.71 -14.09 -4.32
N GLU A 5 -4.52 -14.90 -3.65
CA GLU A 5 -5.96 -14.85 -3.77
C GLU A 5 -6.54 -13.79 -2.83
N VAL A 6 -7.31 -12.86 -3.39
CA VAL A 6 -7.97 -11.77 -2.67
C VAL A 6 -9.41 -12.20 -2.44
N ARG A 7 -9.74 -12.56 -1.20
CA ARG A 7 -11.07 -13.07 -0.86
C ARG A 7 -12.12 -11.97 -0.90
N ARG A 8 -13.32 -12.36 -1.33
CA ARG A 8 -14.51 -11.53 -1.24
C ARG A 8 -15.08 -11.54 0.19
N ILE A 9 -15.43 -10.37 0.70
CA ILE A 9 -16.19 -10.19 1.94
C ILE A 9 -17.49 -9.49 1.57
N ASP A 10 -18.62 -10.17 1.75
CA ASP A 10 -19.95 -9.66 1.44
C ASP A 10 -20.50 -8.82 2.61
N ASP A 11 -19.84 -7.69 2.86
CA ASP A 11 -20.34 -6.63 3.74
C ASP A 11 -20.47 -5.34 2.94
N GLN A 12 -21.66 -4.73 2.96
CA GLN A 12 -21.95 -3.55 2.15
C GLN A 12 -21.34 -2.27 2.73
N GLN A 13 -21.08 -2.20 4.04
CA GLN A 13 -20.57 -1.01 4.72
C GLN A 13 -19.37 -1.37 5.59
N VAL A 14 -18.19 -1.38 4.97
CA VAL A 14 -16.92 -1.55 5.66
C VAL A 14 -16.23 -0.19 5.74
N ASN A 15 -16.14 0.40 6.93
CA ASN A 15 -15.28 1.56 7.14
C ASN A 15 -13.84 1.12 7.36
N ALA A 16 -12.87 1.98 7.05
CA ALA A 16 -11.46 1.65 7.22
C ALA A 16 -11.10 1.25 8.68
N ALA A 17 -11.71 1.89 9.67
CA ALA A 17 -11.46 1.61 11.09
C ALA A 17 -11.95 0.22 11.55
N ASP A 18 -12.89 -0.38 10.83
CA ASP A 18 -13.48 -1.68 11.17
C ASP A 18 -12.67 -2.85 10.58
N ILE A 19 -11.84 -2.58 9.57
CA ILE A 19 -11.03 -3.59 8.84
C ILE A 19 -10.19 -4.46 9.78
N PRO A 20 -9.48 -3.96 10.82
CA PRO A 20 -8.73 -4.81 11.73
C PRO A 20 -9.57 -5.89 12.42
N ALA A 21 -10.77 -5.53 12.88
CA ALA A 21 -11.69 -6.46 13.53
C ALA A 21 -12.34 -7.40 12.51
N LEU A 22 -12.75 -6.87 11.36
CA LEU A 22 -13.34 -7.63 10.26
C LEU A 22 -12.38 -8.71 9.75
N PHE A 23 -11.13 -8.36 9.47
CA PHE A 23 -10.12 -9.32 8.98
C PHE A 23 -9.83 -10.42 10.00
N ARG A 24 -9.91 -10.11 11.29
CA ARG A 24 -9.79 -11.11 12.36
C ARG A 24 -10.99 -12.07 12.36
N ALA A 25 -12.21 -11.54 12.25
CA ALA A 25 -13.44 -12.34 12.22
C ALA A 25 -13.49 -13.25 10.98
N GLU A 26 -13.17 -12.70 9.81
CA GLU A 26 -13.11 -13.41 8.51
C GLU A 26 -11.85 -14.26 8.33
N LYS A 27 -10.91 -14.23 9.29
CA LYS A 27 -9.64 -14.95 9.27
C LYS A 27 -8.84 -14.70 7.98
N VAL A 28 -8.82 -13.44 7.53
CA VAL A 28 -8.04 -13.02 6.35
C VAL A 28 -6.56 -13.25 6.65
N THR A 29 -5.88 -13.92 5.73
CA THR A 29 -4.47 -14.31 5.90
C THR A 29 -3.54 -13.13 5.63
N TYR A 30 -2.66 -12.84 6.58
CA TYR A 30 -1.61 -11.85 6.41
C TYR A 30 -0.43 -12.42 5.65
N GLN A 31 0.15 -11.58 4.80
CA GLN A 31 1.33 -11.83 4.00
C GLN A 31 2.46 -10.93 4.50
N LYS A 32 3.70 -11.41 4.45
CA LYS A 32 4.85 -10.62 4.87
C LYS A 32 5.35 -9.72 3.73
N ILE A 33 5.83 -8.53 4.10
CA ILE A 33 6.68 -7.67 3.26
C ILE A 33 8.09 -7.77 3.85
N ASP A 34 8.80 -8.84 3.51
CA ASP A 34 10.07 -9.24 4.13
C ASP A 34 11.20 -9.50 3.13
N THR A 35 11.01 -9.15 1.86
CA THR A 35 12.09 -9.22 0.88
C THR A 35 12.93 -7.95 0.98
N VAL A 36 14.19 -8.10 1.40
CA VAL A 36 15.17 -7.00 1.43
C VAL A 36 16.00 -7.05 0.15
N ASP A 37 15.46 -6.47 -0.93
CA ASP A 37 16.03 -6.57 -2.28
C ASP A 37 17.46 -5.98 -2.37
N TRP A 38 17.75 -4.95 -1.56
CA TRP A 38 19.02 -4.21 -1.57
C TRP A 38 19.75 -4.25 -0.23
N ALA A 39 19.88 -5.45 0.34
CA ALA A 39 20.42 -5.67 1.70
C ALA A 39 21.85 -5.18 1.94
N ALA A 40 22.67 -5.02 0.89
CA ALA A 40 24.04 -4.52 1.04
C ALA A 40 24.09 -3.08 1.55
N ASP A 41 23.18 -2.23 1.03
CA ASP A 41 23.10 -0.81 1.37
C ASP A 41 21.99 -0.53 2.41
N TYR A 42 20.92 -1.33 2.40
CA TYR A 42 19.73 -1.15 3.23
C TYR A 42 19.35 -2.45 3.97
N PRO A 43 20.17 -2.92 4.94
CA PRO A 43 19.95 -4.20 5.61
C PRO A 43 18.81 -4.20 6.63
N TYR A 44 18.26 -3.04 6.99
CA TYR A 44 17.22 -2.93 8.01
C TYR A 44 15.91 -3.57 7.52
N CYS A 45 15.43 -4.57 8.27
CA CYS A 45 14.22 -5.32 7.96
C CYS A 45 13.21 -5.19 9.11
N PRO A 46 12.35 -4.15 9.13
CA PRO A 46 11.26 -4.08 10.08
C PRO A 46 10.29 -5.26 9.93
N GLN A 47 9.50 -5.54 10.96
CA GLN A 47 8.44 -6.55 10.86
C GLN A 47 7.22 -5.93 10.21
N VAL A 48 6.90 -6.36 8.99
CA VAL A 48 5.79 -5.82 8.22
C VAL A 48 4.95 -6.94 7.65
N GLU A 49 3.65 -6.84 7.87
CA GLU A 49 2.66 -7.71 7.25
C GLU A 49 1.50 -6.90 6.67
N PHE A 50 0.88 -7.41 5.61
CA PHE A 50 -0.32 -6.85 5.03
C PHE A 50 -1.37 -7.94 4.80
N ALA A 51 -2.63 -7.56 4.79
CA ALA A 51 -3.74 -8.39 4.35
C ALA A 51 -4.57 -7.60 3.34
N ILE A 52 -5.20 -8.33 2.43
CA ILE A 52 -6.03 -7.78 1.36
C ILE A 52 -7.30 -8.62 1.18
N ALA A 53 -8.43 -7.95 1.01
CA ALA A 53 -9.71 -8.52 0.64
C ALA A 53 -10.44 -7.56 -0.33
N HIS A 54 -11.62 -7.92 -0.81
CA HIS A 54 -12.47 -7.00 -1.57
C HIS A 54 -13.94 -7.20 -1.24
N LYS A 55 -14.74 -6.15 -1.42
CA LYS A 55 -16.22 -6.22 -1.33
C LYS A 55 -16.90 -6.06 -2.70
N GLY A 56 -16.14 -6.33 -3.77
CA GLY A 56 -16.56 -6.18 -5.16
C GLY A 56 -16.28 -4.80 -5.71
N ASP A 57 -16.82 -3.74 -5.11
CA ASP A 57 -16.65 -2.34 -5.55
C ASP A 57 -15.49 -1.60 -4.83
N ALA A 58 -14.80 -2.26 -3.89
CA ALA A 58 -13.61 -1.72 -3.24
C ALA A 58 -12.63 -2.82 -2.83
N ILE A 59 -11.34 -2.47 -2.80
CA ILE A 59 -10.28 -3.24 -2.15
C ILE A 59 -10.23 -2.82 -0.68
N LEU A 60 -10.10 -3.80 0.20
CA LEU A 60 -9.85 -3.62 1.63
C LEU A 60 -8.39 -3.97 1.90
N LEU A 61 -7.61 -3.05 2.43
CA LEU A 61 -6.20 -3.25 2.76
C LEU A 61 -5.96 -2.99 4.24
N HIS A 62 -5.07 -3.78 4.82
CA HIS A 62 -4.62 -3.57 6.19
C HIS A 62 -3.14 -3.93 6.34
N TYR A 63 -2.32 -2.98 6.75
CA TYR A 63 -0.92 -3.15 7.12
C TYR A 63 -0.75 -3.17 8.63
N ARG A 64 0.17 -4.01 9.12
CA ARG A 64 0.69 -3.97 10.48
C ARG A 64 2.20 -3.88 10.41
N VAL A 65 2.75 -2.94 11.15
CA VAL A 65 4.16 -2.59 11.11
C VAL A 65 4.70 -2.53 12.52
N GLU A 66 5.87 -3.11 12.73
CA GLU A 66 6.71 -2.92 13.89
C GLU A 66 8.11 -2.51 13.44
N GLU A 67 8.48 -1.27 13.73
CA GLU A 67 9.74 -0.64 13.31
C GLU A 67 10.35 0.20 14.45
N ASP A 68 11.67 0.40 14.39
CA ASP A 68 12.49 1.03 15.44
C ASP A 68 12.35 2.55 15.52
N CYS A 69 11.82 3.18 14.46
CA CYS A 69 11.59 4.62 14.38
C CYS A 69 10.39 4.90 13.48
N VAL A 70 9.63 5.96 13.76
CA VAL A 70 8.47 6.37 12.94
C VAL A 70 8.52 7.85 12.63
N ARG A 71 8.20 8.22 11.39
CA ARG A 71 8.15 9.61 10.91
C ARG A 71 6.84 9.87 10.15
N ALA A 72 6.25 11.06 10.32
CA ALA A 72 5.02 11.46 9.62
C ALA A 72 4.95 12.99 9.38
N VAL A 73 5.89 13.56 8.62
CA VAL A 73 5.92 15.01 8.35
C VAL A 73 4.97 15.41 7.21
N SER A 74 4.74 14.52 6.24
CA SER A 74 3.83 14.77 5.12
C SER A 74 2.37 14.65 5.55
N GLY A 75 1.74 15.80 5.87
CA GLY A 75 0.35 15.88 6.31
C GLY A 75 -0.69 16.15 5.22
N THR A 76 -0.26 16.34 3.97
CA THR A 76 -1.15 16.69 2.85
C THR A 76 -1.07 15.64 1.77
N ASP A 77 -2.23 15.19 1.29
CA ASP A 77 -2.31 14.21 0.21
C ASP A 77 -1.54 14.70 -1.02
N LEU A 78 -0.98 13.76 -1.79
CA LEU A 78 -0.04 13.98 -2.89
C LEU A 78 1.32 14.58 -2.48
N GLY A 79 1.57 14.72 -1.18
CA GLY A 79 2.87 15.07 -0.62
C GLY A 79 3.90 13.93 -0.67
N PRO A 80 5.14 14.18 -0.22
CA PRO A 80 6.25 13.24 -0.28
C PRO A 80 6.15 12.17 0.83
N VAL A 81 5.12 11.34 0.78
CA VAL A 81 4.80 10.35 1.83
C VAL A 81 5.84 9.22 1.93
N TRP A 82 6.59 8.94 0.85
CA TRP A 82 7.70 7.97 0.84
C TRP A 82 8.89 8.40 1.73
N GLU A 83 8.99 9.69 2.08
CA GLU A 83 10.01 10.18 3.02
C GLU A 83 9.67 9.83 4.49
N ASP A 84 8.39 9.53 4.77
CA ASP A 84 7.87 9.13 6.07
C ASP A 84 7.85 7.60 6.23
N SER A 85 7.44 7.10 7.40
CA SER A 85 7.13 5.67 7.56
C SER A 85 5.96 5.28 6.65
N CYS A 86 6.23 4.65 5.52
CA CYS A 86 5.27 4.51 4.42
C CYS A 86 5.04 3.06 4.00
N CYS A 87 3.77 2.69 3.84
CA CYS A 87 3.34 1.44 3.21
C CYS A 87 2.76 1.74 1.84
N GLU A 88 3.06 0.89 0.86
CA GLU A 88 2.67 1.14 -0.53
C GLU A 88 2.00 -0.08 -1.15
N PHE A 89 1.01 0.17 -2.02
CA PHE A 89 0.35 -0.81 -2.86
C PHE A 89 0.41 -0.36 -4.31
N PHE A 90 1.15 -1.10 -5.13
CA PHE A 90 1.27 -0.83 -6.56
C PHE A 90 0.48 -1.88 -7.34
N VAL A 91 -0.31 -1.46 -8.31
CA VAL A 91 -1.21 -2.37 -9.03
C VAL A 91 -1.46 -1.93 -10.47
N SER A 92 -1.41 -2.89 -11.39
CA SER A 92 -1.73 -2.75 -12.81
C SER A 92 -3.04 -3.52 -13.08
N PRO A 93 -4.17 -2.82 -13.26
CA PRO A 93 -5.44 -3.48 -13.55
C PRO A 93 -5.47 -4.18 -14.91
N ASP A 94 -4.70 -3.66 -15.88
CA ASP A 94 -4.47 -4.26 -17.18
C ASP A 94 -3.05 -3.94 -17.69
N VAL A 95 -2.72 -4.38 -18.92
CA VAL A 95 -1.40 -4.22 -19.53
C VAL A 95 -1.21 -2.89 -20.28
N GLU A 96 -2.29 -2.17 -20.61
CA GLU A 96 -2.26 -1.01 -21.51
C GLU A 96 -2.29 0.32 -20.75
N GLY A 97 -3.12 0.40 -19.71
CA GLY A 97 -3.42 1.60 -18.92
C GLY A 97 -2.36 1.99 -17.90
N GLY A 98 -1.22 1.27 -17.88
CA GLY A 98 -0.18 1.44 -16.88
C GLY A 98 -0.62 0.96 -15.49
N TYR A 99 0.13 1.38 -14.47
CA TYR A 99 -0.12 0.97 -13.09
C TYR A 99 -0.32 2.18 -12.18
N TYR A 100 -0.93 1.91 -11.04
CA TYR A 100 -1.15 2.86 -9.96
C TYR A 100 -0.13 2.62 -8.85
N ASN A 101 0.38 3.70 -8.27
CA ASN A 101 1.11 3.69 -7.01
C ASN A 101 0.21 4.32 -5.95
N LEU A 102 -0.26 3.53 -5.01
CA LEU A 102 -0.95 4.00 -3.81
C LEU A 102 0.03 3.94 -2.64
N GLU A 103 0.59 5.08 -2.28
CA GLU A 103 1.55 5.22 -1.19
C GLU A 103 0.85 5.89 -0.02
N THR A 104 1.06 5.38 1.18
CA THR A 104 0.38 5.91 2.38
C THR A 104 1.32 5.91 3.57
N ASN A 105 1.59 7.08 4.13
CA ASN A 105 2.39 7.15 5.35
C ASN A 105 1.60 6.66 6.59
N CYS A 106 2.30 6.51 7.71
CA CYS A 106 1.75 5.94 8.94
C CYS A 106 0.63 6.77 9.59
N ILE A 107 0.30 7.96 9.07
CA ILE A 107 -0.87 8.76 9.50
C ILE A 107 -2.00 8.77 8.45
N GLY A 108 -1.88 7.95 7.40
CA GLY A 108 -2.90 7.82 6.36
C GLY A 108 -2.90 8.93 5.31
N THR A 109 -1.86 9.76 5.23
CA THR A 109 -1.70 10.70 4.10
C THR A 109 -1.40 9.89 2.84
N VAL A 110 -2.10 10.17 1.74
CA VAL A 110 -2.06 9.35 0.53
C VAL A 110 -1.41 10.09 -0.63
N LEU A 111 -0.54 9.41 -1.35
CA LEU A 111 -0.16 9.73 -2.72
C LEU A 111 -0.73 8.65 -3.64
N LEU A 112 -1.50 9.07 -4.64
CA LEU A 112 -2.03 8.17 -5.66
C LEU A 112 -1.74 8.74 -7.04
N CYS A 113 -0.97 8.01 -7.85
CA CYS A 113 -0.74 8.37 -9.24
C CYS A 113 -0.93 7.16 -10.18
N ASN A 114 -1.15 7.43 -11.48
CA ASN A 114 -1.16 6.45 -12.55
C ASN A 114 -0.12 6.80 -13.63
N GLY A 115 0.57 5.80 -14.16
CA GLY A 115 1.48 5.97 -15.29
C GLY A 115 2.16 4.67 -15.69
N LYS A 116 2.91 4.70 -16.80
CA LYS A 116 3.66 3.55 -17.32
C LYS A 116 5.06 3.38 -16.71
N GLY A 117 5.63 4.45 -16.18
CA GLY A 117 6.94 4.48 -15.53
C GLY A 117 6.96 5.45 -14.35
N ARG A 118 8.15 5.71 -13.79
CA ARG A 118 8.33 6.63 -12.65
C ARG A 118 8.00 8.08 -13.00
N GLU A 119 8.36 8.52 -14.20
CA GLU A 119 8.19 9.89 -14.67
C GLU A 119 6.79 10.15 -15.25
N ASP A 120 6.42 11.44 -15.31
CA ASP A 120 5.20 11.96 -15.96
C ASP A 120 3.89 11.28 -15.54
N ARG A 121 3.81 10.87 -14.27
CA ARG A 121 2.63 10.20 -13.71
C ARG A 121 1.48 11.19 -13.49
N SER A 122 0.27 10.75 -13.83
CA SER A 122 -0.95 11.50 -13.54
C SER A 122 -1.31 11.36 -12.08
N LYS A 123 -1.43 12.48 -11.35
CA LYS A 123 -1.92 12.49 -9.96
C LYS A 123 -3.44 12.27 -9.92
N ALA A 124 -3.91 11.56 -8.90
CA ALA A 124 -5.33 11.40 -8.66
C ALA A 124 -6.01 12.74 -8.37
N PRO A 125 -7.21 12.99 -8.94
CA PRO A 125 -8.06 14.10 -8.55
C PRO A 125 -8.44 14.08 -7.05
N SER A 126 -8.75 15.25 -6.47
CA SER A 126 -9.05 15.36 -5.04
C SER A 126 -10.29 14.58 -4.61
N ASP A 127 -11.34 14.50 -5.44
CA ASP A 127 -12.53 13.69 -5.18
C ASP A 127 -12.20 12.20 -5.10
N VAL A 128 -11.28 11.73 -5.96
CA VAL A 128 -10.78 10.36 -5.94
C VAL A 128 -10.01 10.06 -4.64
N LEU A 129 -9.12 10.97 -4.22
CA LEU A 129 -8.37 10.82 -2.96
C LEU A 129 -9.30 10.83 -1.74
N ASN A 130 -10.30 11.72 -1.73
CA ASN A 130 -11.27 11.85 -0.64
C ASN A 130 -12.17 10.61 -0.52
N ALA A 131 -12.39 9.87 -1.60
CA ALA A 131 -13.17 8.63 -1.59
C ALA A 131 -12.41 7.44 -0.97
N ILE A 132 -11.08 7.52 -0.81
CA ILE A 132 -10.31 6.49 -0.12
C ILE A 132 -10.51 6.70 1.38
N GLU A 133 -11.21 5.77 2.02
CA GLU A 133 -11.33 5.78 3.48
C GLU A 133 -10.05 5.26 4.12
N ARG A 134 -9.67 5.89 5.24
CA ARG A 134 -8.34 5.74 5.83
C ARG A 134 -8.46 5.69 7.33
N TRP A 135 -7.78 4.73 7.95
CA TRP A 135 -7.62 4.66 9.39
C TRP A 135 -6.17 4.31 9.73
N SER A 136 -5.63 4.98 10.75
CA SER A 136 -4.32 4.66 11.31
C SER A 136 -4.40 4.64 12.83
N SER A 137 -3.71 3.70 13.45
CA SER A 137 -3.55 3.64 14.90
C SER A 137 -2.74 4.80 15.48
N LEU A 138 -2.00 5.55 14.64
CA LEU A 138 -1.21 6.72 15.05
C LEU A 138 -1.97 8.05 14.88
N GLY A 139 -3.23 8.00 14.43
CA GLY A 139 -4.02 9.20 14.13
C GLY A 139 -3.67 9.82 12.78
N ARG A 140 -4.11 11.07 12.58
CA ARG A 140 -4.02 11.82 11.31
C ARG A 140 -3.10 13.04 11.37
N GLU A 141 -2.61 13.39 12.55
CA GLU A 141 -1.81 14.60 12.75
C GLU A 141 -0.34 14.36 12.39
N PRO A 142 0.30 15.27 11.64
CA PRO A 142 1.72 15.19 11.35
C PRO A 142 2.59 15.24 12.61
N PHE A 143 3.72 14.53 12.57
CA PHE A 143 4.73 14.56 13.62
C PHE A 143 6.15 14.34 13.08
N GLU A 144 7.10 14.97 13.76
CA GLU A 144 8.53 14.75 13.56
C GLU A 144 8.97 13.35 14.01
N MET A 145 10.20 12.97 13.68
CA MET A 145 10.77 11.66 14.01
C MET A 145 10.56 11.22 15.47
N LYS A 146 10.11 9.98 15.65
CA LYS A 146 10.06 9.28 16.94
C LYS A 146 11.08 8.14 16.95
N GLU A 147 12.13 8.29 17.76
CA GLU A 147 13.28 7.36 17.85
C GLU A 147 13.07 6.22 18.84
N ASN A 148 11.93 5.57 18.74
CA ASN A 148 11.63 4.44 19.60
C ASN A 148 10.80 3.42 18.84
N LYS A 149 10.94 2.17 19.25
CA LYS A 149 10.19 1.07 18.66
C LYS A 149 8.69 1.32 18.78
N GLN A 150 7.98 1.19 17.67
CA GLN A 150 6.54 1.41 17.59
C GLN A 150 5.89 0.25 16.85
N LYS A 151 4.67 -0.08 17.27
CA LYS A 151 3.75 -0.92 16.50
C LYS A 151 2.63 -0.02 16.01
N TRP A 152 2.31 -0.09 14.73
CA TRP A 152 1.22 0.67 14.15
C TRP A 152 0.49 -0.12 13.08
N GLU A 153 -0.76 0.24 12.88
CA GLU A 153 -1.67 -0.35 11.92
C GLU A 153 -2.21 0.73 11.00
N LEU A 154 -2.42 0.39 9.73
CA LEU A 154 -2.99 1.26 8.70
C LEU A 154 -3.99 0.46 7.87
N ALA A 155 -5.21 0.96 7.78
CA ALA A 155 -6.27 0.34 7.01
C ALA A 155 -6.83 1.31 5.96
N LEU A 156 -7.13 0.76 4.77
CA LEU A 156 -7.64 1.51 3.63
C LEU A 156 -8.84 0.80 3.02
N VAL A 157 -9.89 1.56 2.71
CA VAL A 157 -10.93 1.14 1.76
C VAL A 157 -10.65 1.90 0.47
N VAL A 158 -10.30 1.17 -0.58
CA VAL A 158 -9.92 1.75 -1.88
C VAL A 158 -11.01 1.42 -2.89
N PRO A 159 -11.96 2.34 -3.16
CA PRO A 159 -13.02 2.10 -4.14
C PRO A 159 -12.45 1.86 -5.53
N VAL A 160 -13.18 1.12 -6.38
CA VAL A 160 -12.78 0.90 -7.79
C VAL A 160 -12.69 2.20 -8.60
N SER A 161 -13.35 3.28 -8.15
CA SER A 161 -13.19 4.62 -8.74
C SER A 161 -11.80 5.23 -8.49
N SER A 162 -11.01 4.70 -7.53
CA SER A 162 -9.61 5.07 -7.31
C SER A 162 -8.74 4.80 -8.54
N PHE A 163 -9.15 3.84 -9.37
CA PHE A 163 -8.50 3.56 -10.64
C PHE A 163 -8.99 4.52 -11.73
N PHE A 164 -8.78 5.83 -11.54
CA PHE A 164 -9.38 6.93 -12.30
C PHE A 164 -9.01 6.99 -13.81
N ARG A 165 -8.06 6.19 -14.28
CA ARG A 165 -7.76 5.99 -15.71
C ARG A 165 -8.41 4.74 -16.30
N HIS A 166 -9.16 3.99 -15.50
CA HIS A 166 -9.83 2.75 -15.87
C HIS A 166 -11.30 2.82 -15.47
N ASN A 167 -12.15 2.07 -16.16
CA ASN A 167 -13.58 1.99 -15.83
C ASN A 167 -13.89 0.68 -15.08
N LEU A 168 -13.33 0.55 -13.87
CA LEU A 168 -13.60 -0.62 -13.02
C LEU A 168 -14.91 -0.42 -12.27
N LYS A 169 -15.74 -1.48 -12.25
CA LYS A 169 -17.04 -1.50 -11.54
C LYS A 169 -17.13 -2.59 -10.49
N ASN A 170 -16.46 -3.71 -10.74
CA ASN A 170 -16.44 -4.85 -9.84
C ASN A 170 -15.09 -5.55 -9.96
N LEU A 171 -14.56 -6.05 -8.86
CA LEU A 171 -13.27 -6.74 -8.76
C LEU A 171 -13.41 -8.25 -8.89
N SER A 172 -14.56 -8.85 -8.55
CA SER A 172 -14.75 -10.31 -8.56
C SER A 172 -14.34 -10.93 -9.90
N GLY A 173 -13.55 -12.00 -9.82
CA GLY A 173 -13.02 -12.73 -10.96
C GLY A 173 -11.90 -12.03 -11.73
N LYS A 174 -11.49 -10.82 -11.35
CA LYS A 174 -10.37 -10.13 -12.00
C LYS A 174 -9.04 -10.66 -11.53
N THR A 175 -8.08 -10.69 -12.44
CA THR A 175 -6.68 -10.93 -12.14
C THR A 175 -5.90 -9.67 -12.49
N MET A 176 -5.05 -9.21 -11.58
CA MET A 176 -4.24 -8.00 -11.75
C MET A 176 -2.79 -8.30 -11.36
N ARG A 177 -1.86 -7.47 -11.84
CA ARG A 177 -0.47 -7.53 -11.39
C ARG A 177 -0.23 -6.51 -10.29
N ALA A 178 0.41 -6.90 -9.19
CA ALA A 178 0.63 -5.99 -8.07
C ALA A 178 1.89 -6.31 -7.26
N ASN A 179 2.29 -5.33 -6.45
CA ASN A 179 3.28 -5.52 -5.39
C ASN A 179 2.96 -4.63 -4.19
N PHE A 180 3.59 -4.93 -3.05
CA PHE A 180 3.39 -4.25 -1.78
C PHE A 180 4.74 -3.90 -1.19
N TYR A 181 4.89 -2.69 -0.65
CA TYR A 181 6.18 -2.18 -0.20
C TYR A 181 6.12 -1.55 1.18
N LYS A 182 7.29 -1.47 1.82
CA LYS A 182 7.55 -0.64 3.00
C LYS A 182 8.81 0.18 2.75
N CYS A 183 8.73 1.48 3.01
CA CYS A 183 9.88 2.38 2.96
C CYS A 183 9.84 3.47 4.02
N GLY A 184 10.86 4.34 3.97
CA GLY A 184 10.91 5.59 4.72
C GLY A 184 12.25 6.28 4.52
N ASP A 185 12.38 7.05 3.44
CA ASP A 185 13.66 7.58 2.96
C ASP A 185 14.33 8.53 3.95
N LYS A 186 13.55 9.28 4.72
CA LYS A 186 14.04 10.22 5.74
C LYS A 186 13.85 9.71 7.17
N THR A 187 13.58 8.41 7.34
CA THR A 187 13.70 7.77 8.66
C THR A 187 15.18 7.67 9.06
N THR A 188 15.50 7.44 10.34
CA THR A 188 16.90 7.25 10.77
C THR A 188 17.50 5.93 10.31
N LYS A 189 16.66 5.00 9.87
CA LYS A 189 17.07 3.76 9.22
C LYS A 189 16.34 3.62 7.88
N PRO A 190 16.75 4.35 6.82
CA PRO A 190 16.15 4.20 5.50
C PRO A 190 16.17 2.74 5.05
N HIS A 191 15.08 2.27 4.47
CA HIS A 191 14.87 0.88 4.12
C HIS A 191 13.89 0.74 2.97
N PHE A 192 13.98 -0.38 2.25
CA PHE A 192 13.17 -0.67 1.08
C PHE A 192 12.86 -2.17 1.07
N LEU A 193 11.61 -2.52 1.35
CA LEU A 193 11.17 -3.91 1.40
C LEU A 193 10.03 -4.15 0.41
N SER A 194 10.00 -5.34 -0.18
CA SER A 194 8.94 -5.76 -1.10
C SER A 194 8.28 -7.08 -0.71
N TRP A 195 7.03 -7.25 -1.11
CA TRP A 195 6.34 -8.54 -1.04
C TRP A 195 6.87 -9.48 -2.13
N ASN A 196 6.77 -9.10 -3.41
CA ASN A 196 7.36 -9.86 -4.51
C ASN A 196 8.75 -9.30 -4.86
N PRO A 197 9.80 -10.15 -4.94
CA PRO A 197 11.18 -9.69 -5.12
C PRO A 197 11.41 -8.84 -6.38
N ILE A 198 12.36 -7.90 -6.28
CA ILE A 198 12.84 -7.03 -7.35
C ILE A 198 14.34 -7.26 -7.53
N ASP A 199 14.76 -7.64 -8.73
CA ASP A 199 16.15 -7.90 -9.06
C ASP A 199 16.74 -6.74 -9.86
N LEU A 200 17.16 -5.69 -9.14
CA LEU A 200 17.77 -4.49 -9.70
C LEU A 200 18.96 -4.02 -8.89
N PRO A 201 19.92 -3.31 -9.50
CA PRO A 201 21.13 -2.89 -8.79
C PRO A 201 20.90 -1.83 -7.70
N ALA A 202 19.75 -1.14 -7.70
CA ALA A 202 19.43 -0.09 -6.72
C ALA A 202 17.91 0.00 -6.48
N PRO A 203 17.46 0.59 -5.35
CA PRO A 203 16.05 0.74 -4.99
C PRO A 203 15.18 1.38 -6.09
N ASP A 204 14.28 0.58 -6.66
CA ASP A 204 13.28 1.04 -7.63
C ASP A 204 12.00 0.20 -7.60
N PHE A 205 10.95 0.74 -6.95
CA PHE A 205 9.63 0.13 -6.87
C PHE A 205 8.75 0.34 -8.11
N HIS A 206 9.10 1.26 -9.00
CA HIS A 206 8.32 1.65 -10.18
C HIS A 206 8.47 0.65 -11.35
N ARG A 207 8.40 -0.64 -11.03
CA ARG A 207 8.83 -1.76 -11.86
C ARG A 207 7.74 -2.81 -12.05
N PRO A 208 6.76 -2.54 -12.93
CA PRO A 208 5.63 -3.44 -13.17
C PRO A 208 6.04 -4.81 -13.71
N ASP A 209 7.23 -4.93 -14.31
CA ASP A 209 7.85 -6.19 -14.71
C ASP A 209 8.09 -7.13 -13.52
N PHE A 210 8.36 -6.60 -12.32
CA PHE A 210 8.54 -7.35 -11.07
C PHE A 210 7.27 -7.45 -10.22
N PHE A 211 6.10 -7.07 -10.73
CA PHE A 211 4.87 -7.30 -9.98
C PHE A 211 4.51 -8.78 -9.91
N GLY A 212 4.05 -9.22 -8.74
CA GLY A 212 3.34 -10.49 -8.55
C GLY A 212 1.95 -10.46 -9.17
N GLU A 213 1.18 -11.51 -8.90
CA GLU A 213 -0.21 -11.64 -9.37
C GLU A 213 -1.18 -11.65 -8.18
N ILE A 214 -2.28 -10.89 -8.30
CA ILE A 214 -3.39 -10.93 -7.36
C ILE A 214 -4.67 -11.33 -8.11
N ARG A 215 -5.40 -12.29 -7.56
CA ARG A 215 -6.65 -12.80 -8.13
C ARG A 215 -7.81 -12.54 -7.18
N PHE A 216 -8.73 -11.69 -7.60
CA PHE A 216 -9.96 -11.39 -6.86
C PHE A 216 -10.98 -12.51 -7.09
N LEU A 217 -11.47 -13.10 -5.99
CA LEU A 217 -12.37 -14.25 -6.03
C LEU A 217 -13.86 -13.88 -6.24
#